data_AF-A0A380F8S9-F1
#
_entry.id   AF-A0A380F8S9-F1
#
_cell.length_a   1.000
_cell.length_b   1.000
_cell.length_c   1.000
_cell.angle_alpha   90.00
_cell.angle_beta   90.00
_cell.angle_gamma   90.00
#
_symmetry.space_group_name_H-M   'P 1'
#
loop_
_entity.id
_entity.type
_entity.pdbx_description
1 polymer ?
#
loop_
_entity_poly.entity_id
_entity_poly.type
_entity_poly.pdbx_seq_one_letter_code
_entity_poly.pdbx_strand_id
1 'polypeptide(L)' 'MRKTDYVVDEINGRVIERVDQLVEALQYFLNHLKNWNYSFAYAIKLVETFASKEIVGRLNRWIEGEVSEA' A
#
# COMPACT_ATOMS: atom_id res chain seq x y z
N MET A 1 -12.18 -10.54 5.38
CA MET A 1 -11.24 -9.47 5.77
C MET A 1 -11.64 -8.19 5.08
N ARG A 2 -11.96 -7.17 5.86
CA ARG A 2 -12.39 -5.87 5.37
C ARG A 2 -11.33 -5.25 4.43
N LYS A 3 -11.75 -4.81 3.25
CA LYS A 3 -10.90 -4.02 2.35
C LYS A 3 -10.95 -2.56 2.75
N THR A 4 -9.81 -1.88 2.62
CA THR A 4 -9.72 -0.43 2.83
C THR A 4 -9.00 0.21 1.65
N ASP A 5 -9.21 1.50 1.43
CA ASP A 5 -8.65 2.20 0.27
C ASP A 5 -7.15 2.49 0.42
N TYR A 6 -6.64 2.53 1.66
CA TYR A 6 -5.27 2.98 1.96
C TYR A 6 -4.41 1.93 2.66
N VAL A 7 -5.02 0.99 3.39
CA VAL A 7 -4.32 -0.11 4.07
C VAL A 7 -4.65 -1.42 3.37
N VAL A 8 -3.62 -2.03 2.81
CA VAL A 8 -3.62 -3.40 2.34
C VAL A 8 -3.07 -4.27 3.46
N ASP A 9 -3.92 -5.17 3.93
CA ASP A 9 -3.60 -6.07 5.05
C ASP A 9 -2.34 -6.90 4.78
N GLU A 10 -1.52 -7.08 5.82
CA GLU A 10 -0.20 -7.74 5.80
C GLU A 10 0.85 -7.08 4.89
N ILE A 11 0.52 -5.96 4.24
CA ILE A 11 1.46 -5.20 3.42
C ILE A 11 1.89 -3.93 4.15
N ASN A 12 1.02 -2.93 4.21
CA ASN A 12 1.33 -1.63 4.83
C ASN A 12 0.56 -1.37 6.13
N GLY A 13 -0.07 -2.41 6.66
CA GLY A 13 -0.76 -2.41 7.94
C GLY A 13 -1.44 -3.75 8.20
N ARG A 14 -2.17 -3.83 9.31
CA ARG A 14 -3.04 -4.96 9.63
C ARG A 14 -4.46 -4.47 9.86
N VAL A 15 -5.42 -5.07 9.17
CA VAL A 15 -6.84 -4.79 9.28
C VAL A 15 -7.46 -5.82 10.21
N ILE A 16 -7.59 -5.46 11.49
CA ILE A 16 -8.21 -6.31 12.49
C ILE A 16 -9.73 -6.12 12.53
N GLU A 17 -10.47 -7.21 12.74
CA GLU A 17 -11.93 -7.20 12.84
C GLU A 17 -12.38 -6.92 14.29
N ARG A 18 -11.52 -7.23 15.27
CA ARG A 18 -11.78 -7.08 16.70
C ARG A 18 -10.52 -6.68 17.47
N VAL A 19 -10.71 -6.03 18.62
CA VAL A 19 -9.63 -5.47 19.46
C VAL A 19 -8.74 -6.55 20.08
N ASP A 20 -9.26 -7.76 20.33
CA ASP A 20 -8.48 -8.91 20.84
C ASP A 20 -7.33 -9.31 19.90
N GLN A 21 -7.42 -8.98 18.61
CA GLN A 21 -6.38 -9.25 17.61
C GLN A 21 -5.23 -8.22 17.63
N LEU A 22 -5.33 -7.15 18.42
CA LEU A 22 -4.35 -6.05 18.43
C LEU A 22 -2.94 -6.54 18.78
N VAL A 23 -2.80 -7.44 19.76
CA VAL A 23 -1.49 -7.94 20.19
C VAL A 23 -0.80 -8.69 19.05
N GLU A 24 -1.54 -9.57 18.36
CA GLU A 24 -1.04 -10.32 17.20
C GLU A 24 -0.66 -9.37 16.05
N ALA A 25 -1.49 -8.36 15.78
CA ALA A 25 -1.23 -7.36 14.73
C ALA A 25 0.03 -6.52 15.02
N LEU A 26 0.28 -6.16 16.27
CA LEU A 26 1.50 -5.46 16.67
C LEU A 26 2.72 -6.37 16.53
N GLN A 27 2.62 -7.62 17.01
CA GLN A 27 3.68 -8.61 16.91
C GLN A 27 4.13 -8.87 15.46
N TYR A 28 3.19 -8.86 14.51
CA TYR A 28 3.48 -9.03 13.08
C TYR A 28 4.56 -8.04 12.58
N PHE A 29 4.49 -6.78 13.00
CA PHE A 29 5.46 -5.76 12.57
C PHE A 29 6.64 -5.57 13.53
N LEU A 30 6.42 -5.80 14.83
CA LEU A 30 7.42 -5.45 15.85
C LEU A 30 8.37 -6.60 16.21
N ASN A 31 7.98 -7.85 16.02
CA ASN A 31 8.84 -8.98 16.40
C ASN A 31 10.09 -9.09 15.50
N HIS A 32 9.95 -8.74 14.22
CA HIS A 32 11.03 -8.80 13.23
C HIS A 32 10.97 -7.62 12.27
N LEU A 33 12.15 -7.11 11.89
CA LEU A 33 12.26 -6.01 10.94
C LEU A 33 11.81 -6.38 9.52
N LYS A 34 11.67 -7.67 9.18
CA LYS A 34 11.27 -8.11 7.84
C LYS A 34 9.94 -7.50 7.39
N ASN A 35 8.91 -7.62 8.21
CA ASN A 35 7.57 -7.16 7.86
C ASN A 35 7.47 -5.64 7.92
N TRP A 36 8.15 -5.01 8.89
CA TRP A 36 8.21 -3.55 8.97
C TRP A 36 8.95 -2.93 7.77
N ASN A 37 10.10 -3.49 7.38
CA ASN A 37 10.86 -3.04 6.21
C ASN A 37 10.08 -3.26 4.90
N TYR A 38 9.34 -4.36 4.78
CA TYR A 38 8.47 -4.60 3.63
C TYR A 38 7.35 -3.55 3.53
N SER A 39 6.66 -3.29 4.65
CA SER A 39 5.66 -2.22 4.76
C SER A 39 6.23 -0.86 4.37
N PHE A 40 7.43 -0.53 4.86
CA PHE A 40 8.11 0.72 4.56
C PHE A 40 8.45 0.85 3.07
N ALA A 41 9.02 -0.19 2.46
CA ALA A 41 9.33 -0.19 1.03
C ALA A 41 8.07 -0.05 0.16
N TYR A 42 6.97 -0.70 0.55
CA TYR A 42 5.69 -0.53 -0.13
C TYR A 42 5.15 0.89 0.00
N ALA A 43 5.25 1.51 1.18
CA ALA A 43 4.86 2.90 1.38
C ALA A 43 5.67 3.86 0.50
N ILE A 44 6.99 3.64 0.34
CA ILE A 44 7.83 4.41 -0.60
C ILE A 44 7.29 4.27 -2.03
N LYS A 45 7.01 3.04 -2.48
CA LYS A 45 6.44 2.80 -3.82
C LYS A 45 5.12 3.52 -4.03
N LEU A 46 4.25 3.59 -3.02
CA LEU A 46 3.01 4.37 -3.10
C LEU A 46 3.28 5.87 -3.25
N VAL A 47 4.19 6.42 -2.44
CA VAL A 47 4.58 7.84 -2.52
C VAL A 47 5.11 8.17 -3.91
N GLU A 48 5.97 7.33 -4.47
CA GLU A 48 6.50 7.51 -5.83
C GLU A 48 5.40 7.41 -6.88
N THR A 49 4.54 6.38 -6.79
CA THR A 49 3.45 6.16 -7.75
C THR A 49 2.49 7.36 -7.78
N PHE A 50 2.13 7.89 -6.61
CA PHE A 50 1.19 9.00 -6.47
C PHE A 50 1.87 10.37 -6.37
N ALA A 51 3.16 10.46 -6.70
CA ALA A 51 3.83 11.74 -6.86
C ALA A 51 3.19 12.54 -8.00
N SER A 52 3.10 13.87 -7.87
CA SER A 52 2.41 14.72 -8.85
C SER A 52 2.94 14.55 -10.28
N LYS A 53 4.26 14.34 -10.44
CA LYS A 53 4.88 14.08 -11.74
C LYS A 53 4.33 12.80 -12.40
N GLU A 54 4.21 11.73 -11.64
CA GLU A 54 3.70 10.45 -12.13
C GLU A 54 2.18 10.49 -12.39
N ILE A 55 1.45 11.30 -11.62
CA ILE A 55 0.02 11.55 -11.89
C ILE A 55 -0.16 12.29 -13.22
N VAL A 56 0.56 13.41 -13.42
CA VAL A 56 0.48 14.19 -14.68
C VAL A 56 0.93 13.34 -15.86
N GLY A 57 2.00 12.55 -15.71
CA GLY A 57 2.47 11.64 -16.75
C GLY A 57 1.41 10.60 -17.15
N ARG A 58 0.70 10.00 -16.17
CA ARG A 58 -0.41 9.08 -16.44
C ARG A 58 -1.57 9.76 -17.15
N LEU A 59 -1.94 10.97 -16.74
CA LEU A 59 -3.01 11.74 -17.38
C LEU A 59 -2.67 12.08 -18.84
N ASN A 60 -1.44 12.49 -19.12
CA ASN A 60 -1.01 12.80 -20.49
C ASN A 60 -1.08 11.56 -21.39
N ARG A 61 -0.55 10.42 -20.95
CA ARG A 61 -0.64 9.14 -21.69
C ARG A 61 -2.10 8.74 -21.97
N TRP A 62 -2.99 8.91 -20.99
CA TRP A 62 -4.42 8.64 -21.17
C TRP A 62 -5.07 9.57 -22.20
N ILE A 63 -4.72 10.86 -22.20
CA ILE A 63 -5.24 11.84 -23.17
C ILE A 63 -4.70 11.55 -24.58
N GLU A 64 -3.44 11.15 -24.70
CA GLU A 64 -2.76 10.81 -25.95
C GLU A 64 -3.25 9.48 -26.56
N GLY A 65 -4.09 8.73 -25.85
CA GLY A 65 -4.70 7.51 -26.35
C GLY A 65 -3.84 6.26 -26.20
N GLU A 66 -2.81 6.29 -25.34
CA GLU A 66 -2.17 5.06 -24.84
C GLU A 66 -3.16 4.34 -23.91
N VAL A 67 -4.16 3.70 -24.51
CA VAL A 67 -4.97 2.68 -23.87
C VAL A 67 -4.08 1.45 -23.82
N SER A 68 -3.60 1.11 -22.61
CA SER A 68 -2.95 -0.17 -22.35
C SER A 68 -3.81 -1.27 -22.98
N GLU A 69 -3.21 -2.09 -23.85
CA GLU A 69 -3.77 -3.37 -24.27
C GLU A 69 -4.23 -4.16 -23.03
N ALA A 70 -5.35 -4.87 -23.21
CA ALA A 70 -6.14 -5.56 -22.19
C ALA A 70 -5.38 -6.66 -21.43
#